data_AF-C0KXZ5-F1
#
_entry.id   AF-C0KXZ5-F1
#
_cell.length_a   1.000
_cell.length_b   1.000
_cell.length_c   1.000
_cell.angle_alpha   90.00
_cell.angle_beta   90.00
_cell.angle_gamma   90.00
#
_symmetry.space_group_name_H-M   'P 1'
#
loop_
_entity.id
_entity.type
_entity.pdbx_description
1 polymer ?
#
loop_
_entity_poly.entity_id
_entity_poly.type
_entity_poly.pdbx_seq_one_letter_code
_entity_poly.pdbx_strand_id
1 'polypeptide(L)'
;GAKVFMADFEDALSPSWENLMKGQVNLKNAVDGSIIFHDKSRNRVYKLNDQTAKLFVRPRGWHLPEAHILIDGEPATGCLVDFGLYFFHNYAKFRQTQGSGFGPFFYLPKMEHSREAKIWNSVFERAEKMAGIERGSIRATVLIETLPAVFQMNEILYELRDHSVGLNCGR
;
A
#
# COMPACT_ATOMS: atom_id res chain seq x y z
N GLY A 1 4.11 -13.47 16.78
CA GLY A 1 3.29 -12.30 16.41
C GLY A 1 2.45 -12.61 15.19
N ALA A 2 1.71 -11.62 14.69
CA ALA A 2 0.97 -11.74 13.43
C ALA A 2 1.92 -12.08 12.26
N LYS A 3 1.40 -12.71 11.20
CA LYS A 3 2.16 -13.00 9.98
C LYS A 3 2.25 -11.79 9.05
N VAL A 4 1.20 -10.97 9.05
CA VAL A 4 1.05 -9.76 8.24
C VAL A 4 0.63 -8.61 9.15
N PHE A 5 1.15 -7.42 8.88
CA PHE A 5 0.70 -6.16 9.45
C PHE A 5 0.25 -5.26 8.30
N MET A 6 -1.03 -4.88 8.30
CA MET A 6 -1.58 -3.90 7.38
C MET A 6 -1.41 -2.51 8.01
N ALA A 7 -0.48 -1.73 7.48
CA ALA A 7 -0.38 -0.31 7.77
C ALA A 7 -1.42 0.45 6.95
N ASP A 8 -2.21 1.27 7.63
CA ASP A 8 -3.45 1.79 7.08
C ASP A 8 -3.40 3.31 6.90
N PHE A 9 -3.58 3.76 5.66
CA PHE A 9 -3.83 5.16 5.31
C PHE A 9 -5.31 5.46 5.07
N GLU A 10 -6.18 4.47 5.29
CA GLU A 10 -7.59 4.50 4.91
C GLU A 10 -8.49 4.56 6.15
N ASP A 11 -9.43 3.64 6.35
CA ASP A 11 -10.50 3.78 7.36
C ASP A 11 -10.01 3.98 8.81
N ALA A 12 -8.84 3.48 9.19
CA ALA A 12 -8.30 3.66 10.55
C ALA A 12 -7.50 4.96 10.73
N LEU A 13 -7.37 5.80 9.70
CA LEU A 13 -6.59 7.02 9.71
C LEU A 13 -7.46 8.25 9.40
N SER A 14 -7.39 9.28 10.25
CA SER A 14 -7.85 10.61 9.83
C SER A 14 -6.83 11.20 8.83
N PRO A 15 -7.23 11.47 7.57
CA PRO A 15 -6.29 11.76 6.48
C PRO A 15 -5.84 13.23 6.49
N SER A 16 -5.37 13.73 7.64
CA SER A 16 -4.67 15.01 7.70
C SER A 16 -3.32 14.90 7.01
N TRP A 17 -2.83 16.00 6.42
CA TRP A 17 -1.51 16.05 5.80
C TRP A 17 -0.40 15.53 6.72
N GLU A 18 -0.43 15.97 7.98
CA GLU A 18 0.55 15.57 8.99
C GLU A 18 0.53 14.07 9.25
N ASN A 19 -0.66 13.47 9.38
CA ASN A 19 -0.81 12.02 9.60
C ASN A 19 -0.30 11.22 8.42
N LEU A 20 -0.67 11.61 7.20
CA LEU A 20 -0.26 10.94 5.96
C LEU A 20 1.26 11.01 5.79
N MET A 21 1.87 12.20 5.92
CA MET A 21 3.32 12.36 5.74
C MET A 21 4.11 11.67 6.86
N LYS A 22 3.68 11.77 8.12
CA LYS A 22 4.31 11.01 9.22
C LYS A 22 4.18 9.51 9.00
N GLY A 23 3.03 9.04 8.52
CA GLY A 23 2.85 7.64 8.16
C GLY A 23 3.85 7.17 7.11
N GLN A 24 4.07 7.95 6.04
CA GLN A 24 5.07 7.62 5.02
C GLN A 24 6.50 7.57 5.59
N VAL A 25 6.87 8.52 6.45
CA VAL A 25 8.16 8.50 7.16
C VAL A 25 8.30 7.27 8.06
N ASN A 26 7.25 6.93 8.80
CA ASN A 26 7.22 5.74 9.65
C ASN A 26 7.41 4.46 8.83
N LEU A 27 6.71 4.33 7.69
CA LEU A 27 6.83 3.14 6.84
C LEU A 27 8.20 3.02 6.19
N LYS A 28 8.77 4.13 5.73
CA LYS A 28 10.15 4.15 5.25
C LYS A 28 11.12 3.64 6.32
N ASN A 29 11.04 4.20 7.52
CA ASN A 29 11.90 3.76 8.63
C ASN A 29 11.63 2.31 9.04
N ALA A 30 10.39 1.82 8.93
CA ALA A 30 10.04 0.44 9.23
C ALA A 30 10.66 -0.54 8.21
N VAL A 31 10.60 -0.21 6.92
CA VAL A 31 11.23 -0.99 5.84
C VAL A 31 12.77 -0.96 5.96
N ASP A 32 13.33 0.17 6.36
CA ASP A 32 14.77 0.32 6.62
C ASP A 32 15.22 -0.39 7.91
N GLY A 33 14.30 -0.86 8.75
CA GLY A 33 14.60 -1.49 10.04
C GLY A 33 15.00 -0.49 11.13
N SER A 34 14.81 0.81 10.91
CA SER A 34 15.29 1.91 11.75
C SER A 34 14.18 2.63 12.53
N ILE A 35 12.92 2.21 12.41
CA ILE A 35 11.82 2.82 13.17
C ILE A 35 12.00 2.59 14.67
N ILE A 36 11.90 3.68 15.44
CA ILE A 36 12.04 3.68 16.89
C ILE A 36 10.98 4.62 17.47
N PHE A 37 10.33 4.22 18.57
CA PHE A 37 9.42 5.08 19.32
C PHE A 37 9.89 5.23 20.77
N HIS A 38 10.04 6.47 21.23
CA HIS A 38 10.42 6.79 22.61
C HIS A 38 9.19 7.30 23.37
N ASP A 39 8.65 6.45 24.23
CA ASP A 39 7.62 6.84 25.18
C ASP A 39 8.29 7.50 26.39
N LYS A 40 8.41 8.83 26.34
CA LYS A 40 9.01 9.64 27.41
C LYS A 40 8.23 9.51 28.73
N SER A 41 6.92 9.33 28.68
CA SER A 41 6.07 9.25 29.87
C SER A 41 6.35 7.99 30.69
N ARG A 42 6.63 6.88 30.01
CA ARG A 42 6.97 5.59 30.64
C ARG A 42 8.47 5.31 30.66
N ASN A 43 9.29 6.22 30.14
CA ASN A 43 10.71 6.03 29.89
C ASN A 43 11.03 4.69 29.17
N ARG A 44 10.25 4.38 28.12
CA ARG A 44 10.39 3.14 27.33
C ARG A 44 10.76 3.43 25.89
N VAL A 45 11.62 2.59 25.33
CA VAL A 45 12.03 2.63 23.91
C VAL A 45 11.53 1.37 23.22
N TYR A 46 10.77 1.56 22.14
CA TYR A 46 10.23 0.51 21.30
C TYR A 46 11.00 0.45 19.98
N LYS A 47 11.44 -0.75 19.60
CA LYS A 47 12.17 -1.04 18.36
C LYS A 47 11.56 -2.28 17.71
N LEU A 48 11.88 -2.51 16.44
CA LEU A 48 11.52 -3.74 15.76
C LEU A 48 12.28 -4.93 16.35
N ASN A 49 11.62 -6.09 16.37
CA ASN A 49 12.27 -7.37 16.63
C ASN A 49 13.04 -7.83 15.38
N ASP A 50 13.94 -8.80 15.55
CA ASP A 50 14.70 -9.39 14.43
C ASP A 50 13.80 -10.00 13.35
N GLN A 51 12.66 -10.55 13.75
CA GLN A 51 11.63 -11.08 12.85
C GLN A 51 10.33 -10.28 13.03
N THR A 52 9.89 -9.65 11.94
CA THR A 52 8.68 -8.83 11.89
C THR A 52 7.62 -9.47 11.01
N ALA A 53 6.36 -9.06 11.19
CA ALA A 53 5.29 -9.39 10.27
C ALA A 53 5.58 -8.78 8.89
N LYS A 54 5.10 -9.42 7.81
CA LYS A 54 5.17 -8.83 6.47
C LYS A 54 4.30 -7.57 6.42
N LEU A 55 4.89 -6.47 5.98
CA LEU A 55 4.22 -5.17 5.88
C LEU A 55 3.39 -5.10 4.60
N PHE A 56 2.09 -4.87 4.74
CA PHE A 56 1.18 -4.52 3.67
C PHE A 56 0.73 -3.08 3.89
N VAL A 57 0.61 -2.30 2.83
CA VAL A 57 0.10 -0.93 2.90
C VAL A 57 -1.28 -0.86 2.29
N ARG A 58 -2.25 -0.32 3.02
CA ARG A 58 -3.58 0.01 2.51
C ARG A 58 -3.63 1.51 2.21
N PRO A 59 -3.53 1.93 0.93
CA PRO A 59 -3.73 3.33 0.57
C PRO A 59 -5.21 3.71 0.71
N ARG A 60 -5.51 5.01 0.66
CA ARG A 60 -6.88 5.50 0.50
C ARG A 60 -7.59 4.88 -0.72
N GLY A 61 -8.92 4.85 -0.71
CA GLY A 61 -9.72 4.45 -1.88
C GLY A 61 -9.75 5.51 -3.00
N TRP A 62 -10.21 5.12 -4.20
CA TRP A 62 -10.25 5.99 -5.39
C TRP A 62 -11.04 7.30 -5.21
N HIS A 63 -12.02 7.31 -4.32
CA HIS A 63 -12.91 8.45 -4.08
C HIS A 63 -12.30 9.56 -3.21
N LEU A 64 -11.16 9.32 -2.55
CA LEU A 64 -10.54 10.28 -1.64
C LEU A 64 -9.50 11.14 -2.36
N PRO A 65 -9.61 12.48 -2.32
CA PRO A 65 -8.59 13.38 -2.84
C PRO A 65 -7.42 13.56 -1.85
N GLU A 66 -6.29 14.02 -2.37
CA GLU A 66 -5.22 14.67 -1.63
C GLU A 66 -5.25 16.17 -1.91
N ALA A 67 -5.90 16.92 -1.03
CA ALA A 67 -6.14 18.35 -1.23
C ALA A 67 -4.87 19.22 -1.17
N HIS A 68 -3.77 18.71 -0.63
CA HIS A 68 -2.54 19.49 -0.44
C HIS A 68 -1.57 19.40 -1.62
N ILE A 69 -1.85 18.53 -2.61
CA ILE A 69 -1.06 18.39 -3.83
C ILE A 69 -1.99 18.68 -5.01
N LEU A 70 -1.62 19.67 -5.83
CA LEU A 70 -2.37 20.02 -7.02
C LEU A 70 -1.64 19.54 -8.28
N ILE A 71 -2.38 18.92 -9.19
CA ILE A 71 -1.93 18.53 -10.53
C ILE A 71 -2.85 19.26 -11.51
N ASP A 72 -2.27 20.14 -12.32
CA ASP A 72 -3.01 20.99 -13.26
C ASP A 72 -4.14 21.81 -12.60
N GLY A 73 -3.94 22.19 -11.33
CA GLY A 73 -4.89 22.98 -10.54
C GLY A 73 -5.89 22.15 -9.73
N GLU A 74 -5.99 20.84 -9.95
CA GLU A 74 -6.94 19.95 -9.26
C GLU A 74 -6.26 19.12 -8.18
N PRO A 75 -6.94 18.81 -7.06
CA PRO A 75 -6.44 17.89 -6.05
C PRO A 75 -6.00 16.55 -6.64
N ALA A 76 -4.82 16.08 -6.23
CA ALA A 76 -4.33 14.78 -6.64
C ALA A 76 -5.22 13.64 -6.11
N THR A 77 -5.20 12.49 -6.76
CA THR A 77 -5.91 11.30 -6.27
C THR A 77 -5.17 10.70 -5.06
N GLY A 78 -5.83 10.62 -3.90
CA GLY A 78 -5.20 10.25 -2.63
C GLY A 78 -4.52 8.88 -2.66
N CYS A 79 -5.17 7.88 -3.26
CA CYS A 79 -4.61 6.53 -3.36
C CYS A 79 -3.30 6.48 -4.16
N LEU A 80 -3.15 7.34 -5.19
CA LEU A 80 -1.95 7.42 -6.02
C LEU A 80 -0.82 8.12 -5.28
N VAL A 81 -1.12 9.11 -4.42
CA VAL A 81 -0.14 9.74 -3.53
C VAL A 81 0.36 8.73 -2.50
N ASP A 82 -0.55 8.01 -1.85
CA ASP A 82 -0.20 7.03 -0.81
C ASP A 82 0.66 5.88 -1.36
N PHE A 83 0.20 5.28 -2.47
CA PHE A 83 0.94 4.26 -3.20
C PHE A 83 2.28 4.80 -3.69
N GLY A 84 2.27 5.96 -4.35
CA GLY A 84 3.43 6.54 -5.01
C GLY A 84 4.56 6.84 -4.03
N LEU A 85 4.26 7.49 -2.91
CA LEU A 85 5.25 7.81 -1.88
C LEU A 85 5.81 6.54 -1.23
N TYR A 86 4.95 5.59 -0.86
CA TYR A 86 5.42 4.34 -0.24
C TYR A 86 6.27 3.53 -1.23
N PHE A 87 5.80 3.34 -2.46
CA PHE A 87 6.57 2.63 -3.48
C PHE A 87 7.91 3.31 -3.74
N PHE A 88 7.90 4.60 -4.05
CA PHE A 88 9.09 5.37 -4.43
C PHE A 88 10.17 5.37 -3.36
N HIS A 89 9.80 5.48 -2.08
CA HIS A 89 10.79 5.51 -1.00
C HIS A 89 11.33 4.13 -0.61
N ASN A 90 10.67 3.03 -1.02
CA ASN A 90 10.97 1.70 -0.51
C ASN A 90 11.35 0.66 -1.58
N TYR A 91 11.09 0.91 -2.87
CA TYR A 91 11.30 -0.07 -3.94
C TYR A 91 12.74 -0.61 -4.00
N ALA A 92 13.73 0.23 -3.71
CA ALA A 92 15.14 -0.17 -3.73
C ALA A 92 15.44 -1.26 -2.68
N LYS A 93 14.82 -1.18 -1.50
CA LYS A 93 14.99 -2.19 -0.45
C LYS A 93 14.35 -3.52 -0.86
N PHE A 94 13.15 -3.48 -1.42
CA PHE A 94 12.47 -4.66 -1.94
C PHE A 94 13.22 -5.31 -3.10
N ARG A 95 13.88 -4.51 -3.95
CA ARG A 95 14.76 -4.99 -5.03
C ARG A 95 15.99 -5.73 -4.50
N GLN A 96 16.57 -5.32 -3.37
CA GLN A 96 17.74 -6.02 -2.81
C GLN A 96 17.39 -7.44 -2.33
N THR A 97 16.13 -7.70 -2.00
CA THR A 97 15.67 -8.98 -1.40
C THR A 97 15.08 -9.96 -2.41
N GLN A 98 15.32 -9.80 -3.72
CA GLN A 98 14.72 -10.56 -4.83
C GLN A 98 14.90 -12.11 -4.78
N GLY A 99 15.57 -12.68 -3.76
CA GLY A 99 15.62 -14.12 -3.50
C GLY A 99 14.86 -14.60 -2.25
N SER A 100 14.26 -13.71 -1.46
CA SER A 100 13.69 -14.04 -0.13
C SER A 100 12.23 -13.57 0.08
N GLY A 101 11.62 -12.95 -0.93
CA GLY A 101 10.20 -12.62 -0.92
C GLY A 101 9.87 -11.44 -1.83
N PHE A 102 8.78 -11.59 -2.58
CA PHE A 102 8.11 -10.57 -3.39
C PHE A 102 7.82 -9.28 -2.57
N GLY A 103 7.55 -8.15 -3.22
CA GLY A 103 7.23 -6.89 -2.55
C GLY A 103 7.65 -5.67 -3.40
N PRO A 104 7.01 -4.50 -3.23
CA PRO A 104 6.10 -4.10 -2.14
C PRO A 104 4.70 -4.71 -2.19
N PHE A 105 4.05 -4.81 -1.00
CA PHE A 105 2.72 -5.40 -0.83
C PHE A 105 1.63 -4.36 -0.50
N PHE A 106 0.45 -4.53 -1.08
CA PHE A 106 -0.68 -3.62 -0.92
C PHE A 106 -1.98 -4.33 -0.58
N TYR A 107 -2.86 -3.63 0.14
CA TYR A 107 -4.27 -3.96 0.28
C TYR A 107 -5.09 -2.90 -0.46
N LEU A 108 -5.88 -3.30 -1.46
CA LEU A 108 -6.62 -2.35 -2.31
C LEU A 108 -8.09 -2.26 -1.85
N PRO A 109 -8.52 -1.12 -1.29
CA PRO A 109 -9.85 -0.99 -0.70
C PRO A 109 -10.91 -0.54 -1.69
N LYS A 110 -12.17 -0.84 -1.35
CA LYS A 110 -13.40 -0.20 -1.85
C LYS A 110 -13.54 -0.11 -3.37
N MET A 111 -12.93 -1.01 -4.13
CA MET A 111 -13.20 -1.09 -5.57
C MET A 111 -14.62 -1.56 -5.81
N GLU A 112 -15.28 -1.03 -6.83
CA GLU A 112 -16.63 -1.46 -7.24
C GLU A 112 -16.60 -2.27 -8.54
N HIS A 113 -15.69 -1.94 -9.46
CA HIS A 113 -15.61 -2.61 -10.76
C HIS A 113 -14.23 -3.20 -11.05
N SER A 114 -14.18 -4.33 -11.75
CA SER A 114 -12.95 -4.90 -12.32
C SER A 114 -12.12 -3.90 -13.17
N ARG A 115 -12.76 -2.89 -13.78
CA ARG A 115 -12.06 -1.83 -14.50
C ARG A 115 -11.17 -0.98 -13.59
N GLU A 116 -11.50 -0.84 -12.32
CA GLU A 116 -10.64 -0.18 -11.34
C GLU A 116 -9.42 -1.03 -10.98
N ALA A 117 -9.59 -2.37 -10.93
CA ALA A 117 -8.48 -3.29 -10.79
C ALA A 117 -7.52 -3.22 -11.99
N LYS A 118 -8.06 -3.02 -13.20
CA LYS A 118 -7.25 -2.74 -14.40
C LYS A 118 -6.45 -1.44 -14.30
N ILE A 119 -7.05 -0.38 -13.75
CA ILE A 119 -6.33 0.89 -13.50
C ILE A 119 -5.17 0.65 -12.53
N TRP A 120 -5.41 -0.06 -11.42
CA TRP A 120 -4.33 -0.46 -10.51
C TRP A 120 -3.23 -1.26 -11.20
N ASN A 121 -3.58 -2.22 -12.05
CA ASN A 121 -2.60 -2.99 -12.82
C ASN A 121 -1.73 -2.06 -13.70
N SER A 122 -2.33 -1.08 -14.39
CA SER A 122 -1.58 -0.09 -15.17
C SER A 122 -0.67 0.80 -14.31
N VAL A 123 -1.11 1.18 -13.10
CA VAL A 123 -0.29 1.92 -12.13
C VAL A 123 0.92 1.10 -11.71
N PHE A 124 0.73 -0.18 -11.39
CA PHE A 124 1.81 -1.09 -10.99
C PHE A 124 2.81 -1.32 -12.11
N GLU A 125 2.35 -1.65 -13.32
CA GLU A 125 3.24 -1.85 -14.48
C GLU A 125 4.08 -0.60 -14.77
N ARG A 126 3.49 0.60 -14.63
CA ARG A 126 4.21 1.86 -14.80
C ARG A 126 5.25 2.07 -13.70
N ALA A 127 4.91 1.78 -12.45
CA ALA A 127 5.81 1.91 -11.31
C ALA A 127 6.98 0.92 -11.40
N GLU A 128 6.72 -0.34 -11.75
CA GLU A 128 7.75 -1.37 -11.95
C GLU A 128 8.70 -1.01 -13.09
N LYS A 129 8.15 -0.55 -14.22
CA LYS A 129 8.94 -0.07 -15.35
C LYS A 129 9.82 1.12 -14.96
N MET A 130 9.28 2.07 -14.20
CA MET A 130 10.02 3.24 -13.72
C MET A 130 11.15 2.84 -12.76
N ALA A 131 10.91 1.87 -11.89
CA ALA A 131 11.90 1.36 -10.94
C ALA A 131 12.93 0.39 -11.58
N GLY A 132 12.67 -0.09 -12.80
CA GLY A 132 13.49 -1.10 -13.46
C GLY A 132 13.49 -2.44 -12.73
N ILE A 133 12.34 -2.84 -12.17
CA ILE A 133 12.13 -4.12 -11.48
C ILE A 133 11.27 -5.06 -12.33
N GLU A 134 11.32 -6.35 -12.04
CA GLU A 134 10.58 -7.37 -12.78
C GLU A 134 9.07 -7.15 -12.66
N ARG A 135 8.33 -7.44 -13.74
CA ARG A 135 6.88 -7.38 -13.76
C ARG A 135 6.28 -8.33 -12.71
N GLY A 136 5.30 -7.86 -11.94
CA GLY A 136 4.71 -8.65 -10.86
C GLY A 136 5.55 -8.68 -9.59
N SER A 137 6.53 -7.78 -9.45
CA SER A 137 7.23 -7.55 -8.18
C SER A 137 6.30 -6.95 -7.14
N ILE A 138 5.43 -6.03 -7.56
CA ILE A 138 4.37 -5.46 -6.73
C ILE A 138 3.29 -6.52 -6.52
N ARG A 139 2.86 -6.70 -5.28
CA ARG A 139 1.82 -7.68 -4.91
C ARG A 139 0.65 -7.00 -4.21
N ALA A 140 -0.58 -7.40 -4.52
CA ALA A 140 -1.77 -6.79 -3.96
C ALA A 140 -2.83 -7.84 -3.57
N THR A 141 -3.44 -7.63 -2.40
CA THR A 141 -4.69 -8.29 -2.01
C THR A 141 -5.84 -7.30 -2.18
N VAL A 142 -6.92 -7.71 -2.84
CA VAL A 142 -8.10 -6.85 -3.03
C VAL A 142 -9.12 -7.09 -1.92
N LEU A 143 -9.64 -6.03 -1.32
CA LEU A 143 -10.79 -6.12 -0.41
C LEU A 143 -12.08 -6.20 -1.25
N ILE A 144 -12.77 -7.32 -1.15
CA ILE A 144 -14.14 -7.47 -1.65
C ILE A 144 -15.07 -7.00 -0.53
N GLU A 145 -15.31 -5.70 -0.53
CA GLU A 145 -16.06 -4.98 0.52
C GLU A 145 -17.13 -4.04 -0.05
N THR A 146 -17.45 -4.19 -1.34
CA THR A 146 -18.53 -3.48 -2.01
C THR A 146 -19.49 -4.49 -2.65
N LEU A 147 -20.77 -4.14 -2.70
CA LEU A 147 -21.78 -4.99 -3.35
C LEU A 147 -21.47 -5.23 -4.84
N PRO A 148 -21.02 -4.24 -5.64
CA PRO A 148 -20.69 -4.49 -7.04
C PRO A 148 -19.49 -5.44 -7.24
N ALA A 149 -18.48 -5.36 -6.38
CA ALA A 149 -17.26 -6.16 -6.54
C ALA A 149 -17.48 -7.67 -6.33
N VAL A 150 -18.46 -8.07 -5.49
CA VAL A 150 -18.73 -9.50 -5.25
C VAL A 150 -19.18 -10.22 -6.53
N PHE A 151 -19.78 -9.50 -7.48
CA PHE A 151 -20.20 -10.06 -8.77
C PHE A 151 -19.09 -10.06 -9.83
N GLN A 152 -17.91 -9.52 -9.51
CA GLN A 152 -16.79 -9.34 -10.45
C GLN A 152 -15.45 -9.87 -9.92
N MET A 153 -15.49 -10.77 -8.94
CA MET A 153 -14.27 -11.26 -8.27
C MET A 153 -13.29 -11.93 -9.24
N ASN A 154 -13.79 -12.71 -10.20
CA ASN A 154 -12.94 -13.37 -11.20
C ASN A 154 -12.30 -12.36 -12.15
N GLU A 155 -13.06 -11.36 -12.59
CA GLU A 155 -12.59 -10.28 -13.45
C GLU A 155 -11.55 -9.42 -12.73
N ILE A 156 -11.76 -9.10 -11.46
CA ILE A 156 -10.78 -8.40 -10.61
C ILE A 156 -9.47 -9.20 -10.53
N LEU A 157 -9.56 -10.51 -10.26
CA LEU A 157 -8.39 -11.38 -10.21
C LEU A 157 -7.68 -11.47 -11.57
N TYR A 158 -8.44 -11.50 -12.67
CA TYR A 158 -7.89 -11.55 -14.02
C TYR A 158 -7.16 -10.26 -14.41
N GLU A 159 -7.73 -9.10 -14.09
CA GLU A 159 -7.13 -7.79 -14.39
C GLU A 159 -5.85 -7.57 -13.57
N LEU A 160 -5.75 -8.14 -12.37
CA LEU A 160 -4.56 -8.09 -11.51
C LEU A 160 -3.72 -9.38 -11.52
N ARG A 161 -3.90 -10.29 -12.48
CA ARG A 161 -3.31 -11.66 -12.43
C ARG A 161 -1.79 -11.72 -12.19
N ASP A 162 -1.05 -10.73 -12.67
CA ASP A 162 0.41 -10.67 -12.52
C ASP A 162 0.84 -10.10 -11.15
N HIS A 163 -0.07 -9.43 -10.43
CA HIS A 163 0.18 -8.72 -9.18
C HIS A 163 -0.69 -9.25 -8.01
N SER A 164 -1.68 -10.10 -8.27
CA SER A 164 -2.62 -10.57 -7.25
C SER A 164 -1.99 -11.58 -6.31
N VAL A 165 -2.29 -11.44 -5.01
CA VAL A 165 -2.05 -12.45 -3.97
C VAL A 165 -3.35 -12.84 -3.26
N GLY A 166 -4.49 -12.63 -3.93
CA GLY A 166 -5.81 -13.09 -3.48
C GLY A 166 -6.79 -11.96 -3.13
N LEU A 167 -7.90 -12.38 -2.52
CA LEU A 167 -9.02 -11.53 -2.12
C LEU A 167 -9.21 -11.59 -0.60
N ASN A 168 -9.78 -10.53 -0.02
CA ASN A 168 -10.13 -10.45 1.39
C ASN A 168 -11.61 -10.03 1.53
N CYS A 169 -12.36 -10.66 2.43
CA CYS A 169 -13.74 -10.26 2.73
C CYS A 169 -13.77 -9.19 3.83
N GLY A 170 -14.35 -8.03 3.54
CA GLY A 170 -14.69 -7.02 4.54
C GLY A 170 -16.03 -7.31 5.23
N ARG A 171 -16.26 -6.73 6.41
CA ARG A 171 -17.56 -6.71 7.09
C ARG A 171 -17.88 -5.31 7.58
#